data_AF-A0A2Z6QTP8-F1
#
_entry.id   AF-A0A2Z6QTP8-F1
#
_cell.length_a   1.000
_cell.length_b   1.000
_cell.length_c   1.000
_cell.angle_alpha   90.00
_cell.angle_beta   90.00
_cell.angle_gamma   90.00
#
_symmetry.space_group_name_H-M   'P 1'
#
loop_
_entity.id
_entity.type
_entity.pdbx_description
1 polymer ?
#
loop_
_entity_poly.entity_id
_entity_poly.type
_entity_poly.pdbx_seq_one_letter_code
_entity_poly.pdbx_strand_id
1 'polypeptide(L)'
;MTNFDFNRSDLNVKLKILKNEFNATNDKTIVKPLDLEYDSSILCFGIPVLRKLDDSSNSLVIGHHFFNDKENRKIGTYLFSYCLEKNHYVNLPNFTFYTLVISCYPNSGNYGISTFRHTNKIGKFLNLIKFNSFKSSPKFISLYSTGENECSPIFFKQKDSKINIKYINVDYNQDDCICKNKRFMKLAENNLKYAFLDPRNPN
;
A
#
# COMPACT_ATOMS: atom_id res chain seq x y z
N MET A 1 14.23 13.34 14.39
CA MET A 1 12.80 13.74 14.34
C MET A 1 12.65 14.67 13.15
N THR A 2 12.10 14.17 12.04
CA THR A 2 11.95 14.96 10.81
C THR A 2 10.69 15.81 10.95
N ASN A 3 10.84 17.14 10.98
CA ASN A 3 9.70 18.04 11.04
C ASN A 3 9.12 18.19 9.64
N PHE A 4 7.87 17.79 9.45
CA PHE A 4 7.19 17.92 8.17
C PHE A 4 6.60 19.32 8.10
N ASP A 5 7.21 20.21 7.31
CA ASP A 5 6.66 21.56 7.15
C ASP A 5 5.47 21.55 6.19
N PHE A 6 4.28 21.41 6.76
CA PHE A 6 3.01 21.57 6.05
C PHE A 6 2.53 23.04 6.06
N ASN A 7 3.29 24.00 6.62
CA ASN A 7 2.86 25.39 6.79
C ASN A 7 2.94 26.24 5.51
N ARG A 8 2.71 25.64 4.34
CA ARG A 8 2.31 26.45 3.18
C ARG A 8 0.86 26.86 3.37
N SER A 9 0.68 28.07 3.85
CA SER A 9 -0.58 28.82 4.05
C SER A 9 -1.53 28.82 2.85
N ASP A 10 -1.04 28.46 1.67
CA ASP A 10 -1.71 28.60 0.39
C ASP A 10 -2.51 27.35 0.01
N LEU A 11 -2.50 26.31 0.85
CA LEU A 11 -3.06 25.00 0.57
C LEU A 11 -4.16 24.67 1.60
N ASN A 12 -5.41 24.53 1.13
CA ASN A 12 -6.55 24.01 1.91
C ASN A 12 -6.39 22.51 2.27
N VAL A 13 -5.17 21.99 2.34
CA VAL A 13 -4.87 20.58 2.59
C VAL A 13 -5.21 20.25 4.04
N LYS A 14 -6.05 19.24 4.23
CA LYS A 14 -6.43 18.75 5.56
C LYS A 14 -5.78 17.39 5.81
N LEU A 15 -5.18 17.23 6.98
CA LEU A 15 -4.57 16.00 7.44
C LEU A 15 -5.42 15.38 8.55
N LYS A 16 -5.71 14.10 8.46
CA LYS A 16 -6.42 13.33 9.49
C LYS A 16 -5.73 11.99 9.69
N ILE A 17 -5.63 11.53 10.93
CA ILE A 17 -5.15 10.18 11.23
C ILE A 17 -6.35 9.34 11.67
N LEU A 18 -6.53 8.19 11.03
CA LEU A 18 -7.48 7.17 11.44
C LEU A 18 -6.71 6.02 12.12
N LYS A 19 -7.22 5.56 13.26
CA LYS A 19 -6.66 4.43 14.00
C LYS A 19 -7.65 3.28 13.97
N ASN A 20 -7.21 2.13 13.50
CA ASN A 20 -8.00 0.90 13.49
C ASN A 20 -7.26 -0.20 14.23
N GLU A 21 -7.88 -0.75 15.26
CA GLU A 21 -7.32 -1.85 16.03
C GLU A 21 -7.85 -3.19 15.52
N PHE A 22 -6.94 -4.14 15.33
CA PHE A 22 -7.24 -5.48 14.86
C PHE A 22 -6.74 -6.50 15.89
N ASN A 23 -7.64 -7.42 16.23
CA ASN A 23 -7.30 -8.57 17.02
C ASN A 23 -6.86 -9.71 16.11
N ALA A 24 -6.07 -10.63 16.65
CA ALA A 24 -5.65 -11.82 15.93
C ALA A 24 -6.87 -12.63 15.51
N THR A 25 -6.86 -13.09 14.27
CA THR A 25 -7.93 -13.92 13.70
C THR A 25 -7.32 -15.16 13.05
N ASN A 26 -8.14 -16.18 12.80
CA ASN A 26 -7.75 -17.29 11.95
C ASN A 26 -7.77 -16.92 10.45
N ASP A 27 -8.16 -15.68 10.12
CA ASP A 27 -8.18 -15.18 8.77
C ASP A 27 -6.81 -14.68 8.35
N LYS A 28 -6.49 -14.90 7.07
CA LYS A 28 -5.24 -14.44 6.45
C LYS A 28 -5.33 -13.01 5.92
N THR A 29 -6.57 -12.56 5.69
CA THR A 29 -6.91 -11.32 4.98
C THR A 29 -8.13 -10.68 5.63
N ILE A 30 -8.18 -9.36 5.66
CA ILE A 30 -9.34 -8.59 6.12
C ILE A 30 -9.63 -7.51 5.07
N VAL A 31 -10.91 -7.38 4.74
CA VAL A 31 -11.40 -6.24 3.97
C VAL A 31 -12.23 -5.38 4.90
N LYS A 32 -11.90 -4.09 4.95
CA LYS A 32 -12.60 -3.14 5.80
C LYS A 32 -12.85 -1.84 5.03
N PRO A 33 -14.11 -1.37 4.93
CA PRO A 33 -14.36 -0.01 4.48
C PRO A 33 -13.78 0.97 5.49
N LEU A 34 -13.08 2.00 5.01
CA LEU A 34 -12.85 3.19 5.82
C LEU A 34 -14.16 3.98 5.88
N ASP A 35 -14.44 4.60 7.02
CA ASP A 35 -15.51 5.60 7.15
C ASP A 35 -15.08 6.93 6.49
N LEU A 36 -14.79 6.83 5.19
CA LEU A 36 -14.42 7.89 4.28
C LEU A 36 -15.16 7.64 2.97
N GLU A 37 -16.01 8.59 2.58
CA GLU A 37 -16.58 8.59 1.24
C GLU A 37 -15.45 8.69 0.21
N TYR A 38 -15.62 7.97 -0.89
CA TYR A 38 -14.68 8.06 -2.00
C TYR A 38 -14.75 9.45 -2.62
N ASP A 39 -13.65 10.18 -2.51
CA ASP A 39 -13.38 11.39 -3.27
C ASP A 39 -12.00 11.25 -3.91
N SER A 40 -11.92 11.56 -5.21
CA SER A 40 -10.67 11.63 -5.95
C SER A 40 -9.65 12.63 -5.36
N SER A 41 -10.09 13.54 -4.48
CA SER A 41 -9.26 14.48 -3.74
C SER A 41 -8.77 13.96 -2.37
N ILE A 42 -8.90 12.65 -2.11
CA ILE A 42 -8.42 12.01 -0.88
C ILE A 42 -7.26 11.05 -1.17
N LEU A 43 -6.16 11.21 -0.44
CA LEU A 43 -5.04 10.28 -0.39
C LEU A 43 -4.99 9.60 0.98
N CYS A 44 -4.75 8.30 0.99
CA CYS A 44 -4.64 7.46 2.17
C CYS A 44 -3.28 6.78 2.15
N PHE A 45 -2.58 6.87 3.28
CA PHE A 45 -1.31 6.20 3.50
C PHE A 45 -1.41 5.30 4.72
N GLY A 46 -1.16 4.01 4.53
CA GLY A 46 -1.34 2.99 5.55
C GLY A 46 -0.03 2.60 6.23
N ILE A 47 -0.04 2.45 7.55
CA ILE A 47 1.07 1.94 8.34
C ILE A 47 0.54 0.92 9.35
N PRO A 48 0.77 -0.39 9.14
CA PRO A 48 0.50 -1.39 10.16
C PRO A 48 1.59 -1.38 11.24
N VAL A 49 1.19 -1.44 12.50
CA VAL A 49 2.06 -1.49 13.67
C VAL A 49 1.70 -2.72 14.48
N LEU A 50 2.61 -3.69 14.56
CA LEU A 50 2.43 -4.90 15.37
C LEU A 50 2.42 -4.54 16.86
N ARG A 51 1.50 -5.13 17.64
CA ARG A 51 1.43 -4.89 19.10
C ARG A 51 2.57 -5.54 19.86
N LYS A 52 3.10 -6.65 19.34
CA LYS A 52 4.24 -7.38 19.90
C LYS A 52 5.13 -7.85 18.76
N LEU A 53 6.43 -7.61 18.91
CA LEU A 53 7.48 -8.24 18.11
C LEU A 53 8.06 -9.37 18.96
N ASP A 54 7.89 -10.61 18.53
CA ASP A 54 8.64 -11.77 19.03
C ASP A 54 9.48 -12.37 17.90
N ASP A 55 10.42 -13.26 18.22
CA ASP A 55 11.33 -13.80 17.20
C ASP A 55 10.60 -14.57 16.09
N SER A 56 9.42 -15.13 16.38
CA SER A 56 8.51 -15.73 15.39
C SER A 56 7.88 -14.72 14.43
N SER A 57 7.88 -13.44 14.76
CA SER A 57 7.36 -12.35 13.93
C SER A 57 8.40 -11.73 12.99
N ASN A 58 9.68 -12.15 13.07
CA ASN A 58 10.77 -11.55 12.27
C ASN A 58 10.57 -11.68 10.75
N SER A 59 9.79 -12.67 10.30
CA SER A 59 9.44 -12.86 8.89
C SER A 59 8.01 -12.42 8.54
N LEU A 60 7.25 -11.92 9.52
CA LEU A 60 5.86 -11.51 9.35
C LEU A 60 5.77 -10.10 8.76
N VAL A 61 5.01 -9.97 7.67
CA VAL A 61 4.69 -8.69 7.06
C VAL A 61 3.19 -8.54 6.99
N ILE A 62 2.70 -7.38 7.43
CA ILE A 62 1.33 -6.95 7.18
C ILE A 62 1.34 -6.08 5.92
N GLY A 63 0.82 -6.63 4.83
CA GLY A 63 0.65 -5.90 3.59
C GLY A 63 -0.74 -5.26 3.53
N HIS A 64 -0.85 -4.20 2.74
CA HIS A 64 -2.12 -3.50 2.56
C HIS A 64 -2.20 -2.80 1.21
N HIS A 65 -3.43 -2.57 0.76
CA HIS A 65 -3.73 -1.62 -0.30
C HIS A 65 -5.10 -0.98 -0.06
N PHE A 66 -5.28 0.23 -0.58
CA PHE A 66 -6.58 0.88 -0.60
C PHE A 66 -7.27 0.58 -1.93
N PHE A 67 -8.59 0.66 -1.95
CA PHE A 67 -9.35 0.52 -3.19
C PHE A 67 -10.57 1.42 -3.16
N ASN A 68 -11.09 1.73 -4.34
CA ASN A 68 -12.37 2.42 -4.46
C ASN A 68 -13.48 1.38 -4.43
N ASP A 69 -14.25 1.35 -3.33
CA ASP A 69 -15.49 0.59 -3.26
C ASP A 69 -16.59 1.41 -3.95
N LYS A 70 -16.80 1.10 -5.23
CA LYS A 70 -17.80 1.80 -6.06
C LYS A 70 -19.23 1.53 -5.59
N GLU A 71 -19.49 0.36 -5.02
CA GLU A 71 -20.84 -0.04 -4.60
C GLU A 71 -21.26 0.77 -3.36
N ASN A 72 -20.38 0.83 -2.36
CA ASN A 72 -20.66 1.57 -1.12
C ASN A 72 -20.20 3.03 -1.18
N ARG A 73 -19.58 3.46 -2.29
CA ARG A 73 -18.97 4.79 -2.51
C ARG A 73 -18.00 5.19 -1.39
N LYS A 74 -17.21 4.23 -0.91
CA LYS A 74 -16.24 4.41 0.18
C LYS A 74 -14.84 4.02 -0.26
N ILE A 75 -13.85 4.47 0.49
CA ILE A 75 -12.49 3.93 0.35
C ILE A 75 -12.43 2.62 1.13
N GLY A 76 -12.09 1.54 0.46
CA GLY A 76 -11.83 0.25 1.08
C GLY A 76 -10.36 0.07 1.44
N THR A 77 -10.08 -0.71 2.48
CA THR A 77 -8.74 -1.22 2.79
C THR A 77 -8.75 -2.74 2.72
N TYR A 78 -7.83 -3.29 1.95
CA TYR A 78 -7.49 -4.70 1.98
C TYR A 78 -6.21 -4.87 2.80
N LEU A 79 -6.27 -5.71 3.83
CA LEU A 79 -5.18 -6.05 4.74
C LEU A 79 -4.88 -7.52 4.61
N PHE A 80 -3.60 -7.89 4.67
CA PHE A 80 -3.21 -9.28 4.69
C PHE A 80 -1.93 -9.50 5.48
N SER A 81 -1.75 -10.72 6.00
CA SER A 81 -0.51 -11.10 6.65
C SER A 81 0.22 -12.19 5.89
N TYR A 82 1.54 -12.03 5.78
CA TYR A 82 2.39 -12.87 4.96
C TYR A 82 3.69 -13.18 5.69
N CYS A 83 4.06 -14.45 5.74
CA CYS A 83 5.34 -14.88 6.29
C CYS A 83 6.34 -15.05 5.14
N LEU A 84 7.37 -14.19 5.11
CA LEU A 84 8.40 -14.17 4.07
C LEU A 84 9.25 -15.44 4.04
N GLU A 85 9.55 -16.00 5.22
CA GLU A 85 10.38 -17.19 5.37
C GLU A 85 9.68 -18.43 4.81
N LYS A 86 8.41 -18.60 5.18
CA LYS A 86 7.57 -19.69 4.71
C LYS A 86 6.93 -19.42 3.34
N ASN A 87 7.12 -18.22 2.79
CA ASN A 87 6.59 -17.76 1.50
C ASN A 87 5.07 -18.04 1.32
N HIS A 88 4.27 -17.76 2.36
CA HIS A 88 2.82 -18.01 2.36
C HIS A 88 2.05 -17.02 3.25
N TYR A 89 0.74 -16.92 3.02
CA TYR A 89 -0.16 -16.22 3.93
C TYR A 89 -0.26 -16.94 5.27
N VAL A 90 -0.24 -16.16 6.34
CA VAL A 90 -0.44 -16.63 7.72
C VAL A 90 -1.65 -15.94 8.33
N ASN A 91 -2.01 -16.37 9.53
CA ASN A 91 -3.09 -15.76 10.31
C ASN A 91 -2.71 -14.33 10.70
N LEU A 92 -3.65 -13.40 10.58
CA LEU A 92 -3.45 -12.02 10.98
C LEU A 92 -3.18 -11.94 12.49
N PRO A 93 -2.10 -11.27 12.92
CA PRO A 93 -1.77 -11.11 14.33
C PRO A 93 -2.62 -9.98 14.95
N ASN A 94 -2.34 -9.66 16.21
CA ASN A 94 -2.78 -8.40 16.79
C ASN A 94 -1.95 -7.22 16.23
N PHE A 95 -2.60 -6.24 15.63
CA PHE A 95 -1.93 -5.03 15.13
C PHE A 95 -2.85 -3.81 15.18
N THR A 96 -2.25 -2.63 15.06
CA THR A 96 -2.96 -1.38 14.84
C THR A 96 -2.61 -0.87 13.46
N PHE A 97 -3.63 -0.57 12.66
CA PHE A 97 -3.46 0.06 11.37
C PHE A 97 -3.74 1.55 11.48
N TYR A 98 -2.72 2.36 11.22
CA TYR A 98 -2.86 3.79 11.11
C TYR A 98 -3.04 4.17 9.64
N THR A 99 -4.00 5.03 9.36
CA THR A 99 -4.19 5.61 8.04
C THR A 99 -4.03 7.13 8.14
N LEU A 100 -3.02 7.66 7.48
CA LEU A 100 -2.90 9.09 7.23
C LEU A 100 -3.77 9.43 6.03
N VAL A 101 -4.73 10.33 6.23
CA VAL A 101 -5.65 10.83 5.21
C VAL A 101 -5.27 12.27 4.89
N ILE A 102 -5.09 12.56 3.62
CA ILE A 102 -4.82 13.89 3.08
C ILE A 102 -5.99 14.25 2.16
N SER A 103 -6.74 15.30 2.46
CA SER A 103 -7.87 15.77 1.64
C SER A 103 -7.69 17.19 1.16
N CYS A 104 -8.50 17.60 0.17
CA CYS A 104 -8.50 18.94 -0.44
C CYS A 104 -7.14 19.31 -1.05
N TYR A 105 -6.53 18.36 -1.74
CA TYR A 105 -5.20 18.51 -2.30
C TYR A 105 -5.29 19.04 -3.75
N PRO A 106 -4.70 20.19 -4.12
CA PRO A 106 -4.41 20.46 -5.52
C PRO A 106 -3.27 19.52 -5.95
N ASN A 107 -3.37 18.87 -7.11
CA ASN A 107 -2.29 18.04 -7.67
C ASN A 107 -0.97 18.81 -7.57
N SER A 108 -0.06 18.36 -6.70
CA SER A 108 1.20 19.03 -6.44
C SER A 108 2.37 18.11 -6.80
N GLY A 109 3.55 18.68 -7.02
CA GLY A 109 4.76 17.86 -7.22
C GLY A 109 5.15 16.99 -6.01
N ASN A 110 4.54 17.22 -4.83
CA ASN A 110 4.89 16.56 -3.58
C ASN A 110 3.99 15.41 -3.20
N TYR A 111 2.74 15.42 -3.64
CA TYR A 111 1.78 14.39 -3.30
C TYR A 111 0.77 14.23 -4.42
N GLY A 112 0.21 13.04 -4.53
CA GLY A 112 -0.83 12.76 -5.51
C GLY A 112 -0.96 11.27 -5.80
N ILE A 113 -1.81 10.94 -6.77
CA ILE A 113 -1.96 9.58 -7.30
C ILE A 113 -1.33 9.51 -8.69
N SER A 114 -0.61 8.44 -8.97
CA SER A 114 -0.07 8.15 -10.30
C SER A 114 -0.18 6.66 -10.63
N THR A 115 0.07 6.32 -11.89
CA THR A 115 0.09 4.95 -12.39
C THR A 115 1.52 4.46 -12.55
N PHE A 116 1.71 3.15 -12.47
CA PHE A 116 3.01 2.56 -12.72
C PHE A 116 3.37 2.65 -14.20
N ARG A 117 4.64 2.97 -14.52
CA ARG A 117 5.12 2.90 -15.90
C ARG A 117 5.58 1.47 -16.19
N HIS A 118 5.02 0.89 -17.25
CA HIS A 118 5.47 -0.41 -17.74
C HIS A 118 6.86 -0.27 -18.37
N THR A 119 7.79 -1.10 -17.92
CA THR A 119 9.04 -1.33 -18.63
C THR A 119 9.08 -2.79 -19.02
N ASN A 120 9.00 -3.07 -20.32
CA ASN A 120 9.13 -4.42 -20.86
C ASN A 120 10.55 -4.94 -20.62
N LYS A 121 10.79 -5.64 -19.51
CA LYS A 121 11.97 -6.48 -19.35
C LYS A 121 11.62 -7.84 -18.77
N ILE A 122 12.16 -8.85 -19.44
CA ILE A 122 12.13 -10.27 -19.14
C ILE A 122 12.73 -10.49 -17.73
N GLY A 123 11.87 -10.62 -16.72
CA GLY A 123 12.27 -10.85 -15.34
C GLY A 123 11.11 -10.59 -14.38
N LYS A 124 11.07 -11.31 -13.25
CA LYS A 124 10.00 -11.36 -12.24
C LYS A 124 9.70 -10.02 -11.51
N PHE A 125 10.09 -8.88 -12.06
CA PHE A 125 9.87 -7.53 -11.53
C PHE A 125 9.10 -6.73 -12.56
N LEU A 126 7.81 -6.51 -12.30
CA LEU A 126 6.94 -5.71 -13.16
C LEU A 126 6.59 -4.42 -12.43
N ASN A 127 6.40 -3.35 -13.21
CA ASN A 127 5.98 -2.02 -12.78
C ASN A 127 7.01 -1.22 -11.97
N LEU A 128 7.54 -0.17 -12.62
CA LEU A 128 8.59 0.71 -12.12
C LEU A 128 8.05 2.13 -11.97
N ILE A 129 8.20 2.69 -10.78
CA ILE A 129 8.10 4.13 -10.56
C ILE A 129 9.52 4.68 -10.64
N LYS A 130 9.79 5.57 -11.60
CA LYS A 130 11.04 6.32 -11.67
C LYS A 130 10.78 7.72 -11.16
N PHE A 131 11.46 8.12 -10.09
CA PHE A 131 11.40 9.49 -9.59
C PHE A 131 12.42 10.36 -10.33
N ASN A 132 12.00 11.54 -10.79
CA ASN A 132 12.86 12.49 -11.50
C ASN A 132 13.78 13.32 -10.56
N SER A 133 13.87 13.00 -9.27
CA SER A 133 14.63 13.82 -8.32
C SER A 133 15.91 13.14 -7.84
N PHE A 134 17.02 13.88 -7.96
CA PHE A 134 18.37 13.60 -7.46
C PHE A 134 18.51 13.57 -5.92
N LYS A 135 17.45 13.26 -5.15
CA LYS A 135 17.51 13.27 -3.68
C LYS A 135 16.95 11.99 -3.06
N SER A 136 17.71 11.51 -2.09
CA SER A 136 17.62 10.28 -1.31
C SER A 136 16.55 10.28 -0.20
N SER A 137 15.51 11.13 -0.29
CA SER A 137 14.46 11.15 0.73
C SER A 137 13.54 9.92 0.63
N PRO A 138 13.11 9.33 1.76
CA PRO A 138 12.09 8.30 1.75
C PRO A 138 10.77 8.93 1.26
N LYS A 139 10.19 8.33 0.22
CA LYS A 139 8.85 8.68 -0.28
C LYS A 139 7.85 7.75 0.37
N PHE A 140 6.82 8.30 0.98
CA PHE A 140 5.70 7.50 1.48
C PHE A 140 4.81 7.14 0.32
N ILE A 141 4.57 5.85 0.12
CA ILE A 141 3.76 5.34 -0.98
C ILE A 141 2.76 4.33 -0.46
N SER A 142 1.54 4.42 -0.99
CA SER A 142 0.49 3.46 -0.72
C SER A 142 -0.15 3.00 -2.01
N LEU A 143 -0.44 1.70 -2.07
CA LEU A 143 -1.01 1.06 -3.23
C LEU A 143 -2.52 1.30 -3.30
N TYR A 144 -3.01 1.52 -4.51
CA TYR A 144 -4.42 1.66 -4.82
C TYR A 144 -4.82 0.69 -5.93
N SER A 145 -5.92 -0.04 -5.75
CA SER A 145 -6.53 -0.86 -6.80
C SER A 145 -7.91 -0.34 -7.18
N THR A 146 -8.45 -0.81 -8.30
CA THR A 146 -9.82 -0.45 -8.74
C THR A 146 -10.92 -1.31 -8.13
N GLY A 147 -10.57 -2.33 -7.34
CA GLY A 147 -11.51 -3.20 -6.63
C GLY A 147 -10.83 -4.07 -5.57
N GLU A 148 -11.65 -4.60 -4.65
CA GLU A 148 -11.24 -5.34 -3.45
C GLU A 148 -10.32 -6.54 -3.74
N ASN A 149 -10.68 -7.35 -4.73
CA ASN A 149 -10.06 -8.64 -4.98
C ASN A 149 -9.20 -8.66 -6.24
N GLU A 150 -8.81 -7.49 -6.75
CA GLU A 150 -8.07 -7.42 -8.02
C GLU A 150 -6.56 -7.60 -7.84
N CYS A 151 -6.07 -7.70 -6.61
CA CYS A 151 -4.64 -7.68 -6.30
C CYS A 151 -4.20 -8.83 -5.39
N SER A 152 -3.28 -9.64 -5.93
CA SER A 152 -2.42 -10.58 -5.18
C SER A 152 -1.55 -9.86 -4.14
N PRO A 153 -0.87 -10.58 -3.22
CA PRO A 153 -0.02 -9.93 -2.24
C PRO A 153 1.14 -9.24 -2.98
N ILE A 154 1.13 -7.92 -2.91
CA ILE A 154 2.09 -7.04 -3.60
C ILE A 154 3.00 -6.42 -2.55
N PHE A 155 4.30 -6.52 -2.81
CA PHE A 155 5.32 -5.88 -1.99
C PHE A 155 6.01 -4.78 -2.79
N PHE A 156 6.22 -3.64 -2.15
CA PHE A 156 7.10 -2.62 -2.71
C PHE A 156 8.56 -2.97 -2.43
N LYS A 157 9.40 -2.83 -3.45
CA LYS A 157 10.84 -2.87 -3.32
C LYS A 157 11.40 -1.53 -3.75
N GLN A 158 11.89 -0.76 -2.80
CA GLN A 158 12.55 0.52 -3.05
C GLN A 158 14.06 0.28 -3.29
N LYS A 159 14.60 0.85 -4.38
CA LYS A 159 16.02 0.88 -4.70
C LYS A 159 16.32 2.19 -5.41
N ASP A 160 17.37 2.93 -5.02
CA ASP A 160 17.97 4.06 -5.75
C ASP A 160 17.01 4.83 -6.68
N SER A 161 16.22 5.75 -6.11
CA SER A 161 15.22 6.59 -6.82
C SER A 161 14.13 5.83 -7.59
N LYS A 162 13.96 4.53 -7.34
CA LYS A 162 12.97 3.68 -7.98
C LYS A 162 12.20 2.86 -6.96
N ILE A 163 10.93 2.63 -7.27
CA ILE A 163 10.09 1.66 -6.55
C ILE A 163 9.57 0.66 -7.55
N ASN A 164 9.83 -0.60 -7.26
CA ASN A 164 9.40 -1.73 -8.05
C ASN A 164 8.31 -2.45 -7.28
N ILE A 165 7.28 -2.89 -8.00
CA ILE A 165 6.38 -3.89 -7.45
C ILE A 165 7.08 -5.26 -7.56
N LYS A 166 7.15 -5.97 -6.43
CA LYS A 166 7.51 -7.37 -6.39
C LYS A 166 6.24 -8.18 -6.19
N TYR A 167 5.90 -8.94 -7.21
CA TYR A 167 4.90 -9.99 -7.14
C TYR A 167 5.52 -11.21 -6.48
N ILE A 168 4.79 -11.80 -5.53
CA ILE A 168 5.18 -13.08 -4.97
C ILE A 168 4.68 -14.18 -5.90
N ASN A 169 5.63 -14.92 -6.48
CA ASN A 169 5.34 -16.16 -7.18
C ASN A 169 5.28 -17.27 -6.13
N VAL A 170 4.14 -17.93 -6.01
CA VAL A 170 3.99 -19.09 -5.13
C VAL A 170 4.15 -20.36 -5.95
N ASP A 171 5.00 -21.26 -5.48
CA ASP A 171 5.21 -22.56 -6.12
C ASP A 171 3.98 -23.45 -5.98
N TYR A 172 3.66 -24.15 -7.06
CA TYR A 172 2.37 -24.77 -7.37
C TYR A 172 1.96 -25.96 -6.50
N ASN A 173 2.79 -26.39 -5.54
CA ASN A 173 2.68 -27.70 -4.89
C ASN A 173 2.13 -27.65 -3.45
N GLN A 174 1.63 -26.51 -2.97
CA GLN A 174 0.97 -26.44 -1.66
C GLN A 174 -0.52 -26.15 -1.83
N ASP A 175 -1.35 -27.11 -1.44
CA ASP A 175 -2.77 -27.06 -1.71
C ASP A 175 -3.54 -25.98 -0.92
N ASP A 176 -2.91 -25.40 0.09
CA ASP A 176 -3.49 -24.44 1.04
C ASP A 176 -3.13 -22.95 0.80
N CYS A 177 -2.41 -22.61 -0.29
CA CYS A 177 -2.08 -21.21 -0.58
C CYS A 177 -3.23 -20.53 -1.35
N ILE A 178 -3.86 -19.52 -0.74
CA ILE A 178 -4.78 -18.55 -1.40
C ILE A 178 -4.10 -17.87 -2.62
N CYS A 179 -2.78 -17.95 -2.68
CA CYS A 179 -1.87 -17.50 -3.72
C CYS A 179 -2.02 -18.20 -5.08
N LYS A 180 -2.86 -19.24 -5.17
CA LYS A 180 -3.03 -20.11 -6.35
C LYS A 180 -3.57 -19.44 -7.62
N ASN A 181 -4.13 -18.23 -7.56
CA ASN A 181 -4.83 -17.67 -8.72
C ASN A 181 -3.92 -16.79 -9.61
N LYS A 182 -3.38 -17.40 -10.68
CA LYS A 182 -2.72 -16.73 -11.82
C LYS A 182 -3.55 -15.57 -12.40
N ARG A 183 -4.88 -15.60 -12.25
CA ARG A 183 -5.79 -14.52 -12.71
C ARG A 183 -5.50 -13.17 -12.06
N PHE A 184 -5.08 -13.13 -10.79
CA PHE A 184 -4.83 -11.88 -10.06
C PHE A 184 -3.59 -11.14 -10.56
N MET A 185 -2.58 -11.85 -11.10
CA MET A 185 -1.35 -11.23 -11.59
C MET A 185 -1.60 -10.34 -12.81
N LYS A 186 -2.40 -10.82 -13.79
CA LYS A 186 -2.70 -10.06 -15.02
C LYS A 186 -3.73 -8.94 -14.81
N LEU A 187 -4.69 -9.10 -13.91
CA LEU A 187 -5.71 -8.07 -13.64
C LEU A 187 -5.14 -6.89 -12.84
N ALA A 188 -4.22 -7.17 -11.91
CA ALA A 188 -3.58 -6.16 -11.09
C ALA A 188 -2.81 -5.12 -11.92
N GLU A 189 -2.20 -5.51 -13.04
CA GLU A 189 -1.25 -4.63 -13.74
C GLU A 189 -1.86 -3.35 -14.34
N ASN A 190 -3.11 -3.39 -14.83
CA ASN A 190 -3.79 -2.23 -15.42
C ASN A 190 -4.60 -1.41 -14.39
N ASN A 191 -4.88 -2.01 -13.24
CA ASN A 191 -5.80 -1.50 -12.25
C ASN A 191 -5.08 -0.91 -11.02
N LEU A 192 -3.75 -0.99 -11.00
CA LEU A 192 -2.92 -0.50 -9.92
C LEU A 192 -2.48 0.95 -10.13
N LYS A 193 -2.74 1.73 -9.10
CA LYS A 193 -2.24 3.09 -8.91
C LYS A 193 -1.46 3.14 -7.60
N TYR A 194 -0.77 4.24 -7.39
CA TYR A 194 -0.15 4.51 -6.10
C TYR A 194 -0.35 5.96 -5.73
N ALA A 195 -0.64 6.19 -4.46
CA ALA A 195 -0.48 7.50 -3.84
C ALA A 195 1.00 7.67 -3.45
N PHE A 196 1.52 8.88 -3.59
CA PHE A 196 2.84 9.24 -3.10
C PHE A 196 2.76 10.50 -2.25
N LEU A 197 3.65 10.60 -1.27
CA LEU A 197 3.92 11.78 -0.46
C LEU A 197 5.44 11.91 -0.31
N ASP A 198 5.96 13.02 -0.82
CA ASP A 198 7.35 13.45 -0.75
C ASP A 198 7.41 14.73 0.08
N PRO A 199 7.72 14.62 1.38
CA PRO A 199 7.85 15.77 2.26
C PRO A 199 9.14 16.51 1.89
N ARG A 200 9.09 17.38 0.88
CA ARG A 200 10.21 18.29 0.61
C ARG A 200 10.47 19.11 1.87
N ASN A 201 11.73 19.17 2.31
CA ASN A 201 12.18 20.32 3.09
C ASN A 201 12.01 21.56 2.20
N PRO A 202 11.34 22.62 2.66
CA PRO A 202 11.51 23.92 2.03
C PRO A 202 13.00 24.26 2.16
N ASN A 203 13.67 24.42 1.02
CA ASN A 203 14.95 25.11 0.98
C ASN A 203 14.74 26.57 1.34
#